data_AF-A0A0G4E852-F1
#
_entry.id   AF-A0A0G4E852-F1
#
_cell.length_a   1.000
_cell.length_b   1.000
_cell.length_c   1.000
_cell.angle_alpha   90.00
_cell.angle_beta   90.00
_cell.angle_gamma   90.00
#
_symmetry.space_group_name_H-M   'P 1'
#
loop_
_entity.id
_entity.type
_entity.pdbx_description
1 polymer ?
#
loop_
_entity_poly.entity_id
_entity_poly.type
_entity_poly.pdbx_seq_one_letter_code
_entity_poly.pdbx_strand_id
1 'polypeptide(L)'
;MRMLGGRPPFLPLHVAGKGAFVRGTTQERRTCLVMPLLKEPEWVEFSRLCGLKWSSVSEREGSYHLSSITARYRRTKDARQLLGDLTVVTKAVAQMATAHDYALEEGVVCVDAFANNVMLERSRLCPDPSVPLPEACHGVRMIDLANSVCTPPTDTASPPTPPPLIGGRGARVPTEKADRQRLRQIPTGTRWLCSPEHLLLNGGNGLSAATPDAVSEPIKEAMEDLSCELQLAGAVVREGLWVGEPAVVWSLCMLIELLLRAGHSMMEGVLELFGIDDSTVPLQDQELLMVMQWDKFRELVMDDDGRPLVAGEPDTPDHQPVCPLDGLGEEDGLPWVDDWLDIFAGIAAKGLVTNQQQRGTVADIKGALSRALDLLSEVQKAMDELHAGAAAEGREAAEEERDEEDMASMPEESEGHEHLQQQQSQGGDQLEGHEGDERVTLQQPPLSAQPVISSEVVEVVVEAEDEPKEPHPAATHTHPSPHEATRARAVLLPHIKALHAARRARDAPMPPQSPPPAAPSGHDHHREPPPPPPPRRHQCSIPVMNGTNMPAHQVPYYPTFAKVVRVSKPVSRGWWHNPFTGEAEWWWRSTGAWEVRSASQDVGMKAWALLSAAVGRGPPAPPPSQ
;
A
#
# COMPACT_ATOMS: atom_id res chain seq x y z
N MET A 1 16.37 5.02 -13.28
CA MET A 1 16.20 3.57 -13.59
C MET A 1 17.51 2.77 -13.62
N ARG A 2 18.36 2.84 -14.65
CA ARG A 2 19.61 2.01 -14.70
C ARG A 2 20.53 2.24 -13.50
N MET A 3 20.72 3.51 -13.12
CA MET A 3 21.50 3.92 -11.94
C MET A 3 20.98 3.28 -10.65
N LEU A 4 19.67 3.08 -10.55
CA LEU A 4 18.98 2.62 -9.33
C LEU A 4 18.93 1.09 -9.21
N GLY A 5 19.55 0.37 -10.16
CA GLY A 5 19.70 -1.09 -10.12
C GLY A 5 18.40 -1.90 -10.11
N GLY A 6 17.24 -1.28 -10.32
CA GLY A 6 15.94 -1.95 -10.20
C GLY A 6 15.59 -2.40 -8.78
N ARG A 7 16.25 -1.82 -7.77
CA ARG A 7 15.93 -2.09 -6.37
C ARG A 7 14.61 -1.42 -6.01
N PRO A 8 13.76 -2.05 -5.18
CA PRO A 8 12.58 -1.40 -4.65
C PRO A 8 12.95 -0.06 -4.00
N PRO A 9 12.16 1.01 -4.20
CA PRO A 9 10.82 1.02 -4.82
C PRO A 9 10.85 1.15 -6.35
N PHE A 10 12.01 1.13 -7.01
CA PHE A 10 12.05 1.36 -8.45
C PHE A 10 11.75 0.09 -9.24
N LEU A 11 10.99 0.24 -10.33
CA LEU A 11 10.71 -0.89 -11.21
C LEU A 11 12.01 -1.39 -11.88
N PRO A 12 12.30 -2.71 -11.86
CA PRO A 12 13.45 -3.26 -12.55
C PRO A 12 13.44 -2.96 -14.04
N LEU A 13 14.56 -2.44 -14.55
CA LEU A 13 14.74 -2.22 -15.98
C LEU A 13 15.58 -3.36 -16.57
N HIS A 14 14.93 -4.35 -17.17
CA HIS A 14 15.60 -5.51 -17.77
C HIS A 14 16.36 -5.14 -19.05
N VAL A 15 15.73 -4.35 -19.93
CA VAL A 15 16.34 -3.91 -21.19
C VAL A 15 15.94 -2.47 -21.47
N ALA A 16 16.89 -1.67 -21.94
CA ALA A 16 16.60 -0.37 -22.53
C ALA A 16 17.46 -0.17 -23.78
N GLY A 17 16.85 0.25 -24.88
CA GLY A 17 17.56 0.46 -26.13
C GLY A 17 16.72 1.21 -27.17
N LYS A 18 17.36 1.55 -28.29
CA LYS A 18 16.63 2.05 -29.46
C LYS A 18 16.01 0.86 -30.19
N GLY A 19 14.70 0.90 -30.39
CA GLY A 19 13.96 -0.07 -31.19
C GLY A 19 13.18 0.62 -32.29
N ALA A 20 12.59 -0.19 -33.16
CA ALA A 20 11.65 0.27 -34.16
C ALA A 20 10.23 -0.13 -33.73
N PHE A 21 9.36 0.86 -33.55
CA PHE A 21 7.93 0.64 -33.37
C PHE A 21 7.27 0.66 -34.74
N VAL A 22 6.65 -0.45 -35.12
CA VAL A 22 5.97 -0.61 -36.42
C VAL A 22 4.47 -0.52 -36.20
N ARG A 23 3.82 0.48 -36.80
CA ARG A 23 2.36 0.62 -36.80
C ARG A 23 1.89 0.68 -38.26
N GLY A 24 1.35 -0.44 -38.76
CA GLY A 24 1.02 -0.58 -40.17
C GLY A 24 2.29 -0.58 -41.03
N THR A 25 2.37 0.34 -41.99
CA THR A 25 3.55 0.55 -42.85
C THR A 25 4.57 1.55 -42.27
N THR A 26 4.20 2.26 -41.20
CA THR A 26 5.06 3.28 -40.60
C THR A 26 6.00 2.66 -39.59
N GLN A 27 7.30 2.92 -39.74
CA GLN A 27 8.34 2.51 -38.81
C GLN A 27 8.93 3.74 -38.13
N GLU A 28 8.79 3.81 -36.81
CA GLU A 28 9.33 4.92 -36.02
C GLU A 28 10.42 4.40 -35.07
N ARG A 29 11.54 5.11 -35.01
CA ARG A 29 12.57 4.83 -33.99
C ARG A 29 12.08 5.32 -32.64
N ARG A 30 11.96 4.42 -31.68
CA ARG A 30 11.51 4.71 -30.32
C ARG A 30 12.52 4.15 -29.31
N THR A 31 12.53 4.71 -28.10
CA THR A 31 13.20 4.07 -26.97
C THR A 31 12.30 2.96 -26.47
N CYS A 32 12.79 1.73 -26.49
CA CYS A 32 12.09 0.57 -25.95
C CYS A 32 12.64 0.25 -24.56
N LEU A 33 11.73 0.13 -23.60
CA LEU A 33 12.01 -0.28 -22.23
C LEU A 33 11.32 -1.62 -21.99
N VAL A 34 12.03 -2.56 -21.39
CA VAL A 34 11.49 -3.86 -20.95
C VAL A 34 11.61 -3.90 -19.43
N MET A 35 10.48 -4.05 -18.75
CA MET A 35 10.34 -4.05 -17.31
C MET A 35 9.39 -5.19 -16.89
N PRO A 36 9.40 -5.66 -15.64
CA PRO A 36 8.43 -6.61 -15.16
C PRO A 36 7.00 -6.12 -15.41
N LEU A 37 6.15 -7.03 -15.87
CA LEU A 37 4.72 -6.78 -15.89
C LEU A 37 4.19 -6.92 -14.47
N LEU A 38 3.75 -5.81 -13.88
CA LEU A 38 3.01 -5.80 -12.62
C LEU A 38 1.58 -6.25 -12.93
N LYS A 39 1.26 -7.51 -12.61
CA LYS A 39 -0.02 -8.13 -12.99
C LYS A 39 -1.10 -7.86 -11.95
N GLU A 40 -2.29 -7.57 -12.42
CA GLU A 40 -3.51 -7.74 -11.63
C GLU A 40 -3.79 -9.25 -11.40
N PRO A 41 -4.30 -9.65 -10.23
CA PRO A 41 -4.77 -8.80 -9.13
C PRO A 41 -3.69 -8.43 -8.10
N GLU A 42 -2.47 -8.94 -8.21
CA GLU A 42 -1.42 -8.81 -7.19
C GLU A 42 -0.99 -7.37 -6.93
N TRP A 43 -0.91 -6.55 -7.99
CA TRP A 43 -0.53 -5.15 -7.92
C TRP A 43 -1.71 -4.23 -8.24
N VAL A 44 -1.77 -3.08 -7.56
CA VAL A 44 -2.82 -2.07 -7.76
C VAL A 44 -2.22 -0.67 -7.75
N GLU A 45 -2.68 0.20 -8.67
CA GLU A 45 -2.35 1.63 -8.67
C GLU A 45 -2.90 2.28 -7.38
N PHE A 46 -2.12 3.12 -6.70
CA PHE A 46 -2.57 3.79 -5.47
C PHE A 46 -3.86 4.58 -5.72
N SER A 47 -3.93 5.34 -6.81
CA SER A 47 -5.12 6.11 -7.18
C SER A 47 -6.36 5.25 -7.39
N ARG A 48 -6.21 4.02 -7.92
CA ARG A 48 -7.33 3.09 -8.07
C ARG A 48 -7.77 2.54 -6.72
N LEU A 49 -6.82 2.08 -5.91
CA LEU A 49 -7.07 1.53 -4.57
C LEU A 49 -7.92 2.48 -3.72
N CYS A 50 -7.54 3.76 -3.68
CA CYS A 50 -8.18 4.80 -2.89
C CYS A 50 -9.29 5.56 -3.64
N GLY A 51 -9.63 5.17 -4.88
CA GLY A 51 -10.69 5.81 -5.66
C GLY A 51 -10.43 7.28 -6.02
N LEU A 52 -9.16 7.70 -6.14
CA LEU A 52 -8.78 9.08 -6.48
C LEU A 52 -8.87 9.39 -7.98
N LYS A 53 -9.25 8.40 -8.80
CA LYS A 53 -9.35 8.55 -10.25
C LYS A 53 -10.76 8.96 -10.65
N TRP A 54 -10.84 10.09 -11.35
CA TRP A 54 -12.09 10.76 -11.74
C TRP A 54 -12.89 10.02 -12.82
N SER A 55 -12.27 9.07 -13.52
CA SER A 55 -12.88 8.31 -14.61
C SER A 55 -13.19 6.87 -14.18
N SER A 56 -14.47 6.56 -14.01
CA SER A 56 -15.07 5.21 -13.90
C SER A 56 -14.16 4.13 -13.32
N VAL A 57 -13.81 4.24 -12.04
CA VAL A 57 -13.24 3.10 -11.31
C VAL A 57 -14.38 2.10 -11.11
N SER A 58 -14.16 0.82 -11.43
CA SER A 58 -15.17 -0.19 -11.11
C SER A 58 -15.37 -0.27 -9.58
N GLU A 59 -16.59 -0.58 -9.11
CA GLU A 59 -16.90 -0.65 -7.67
C GLU A 59 -15.94 -1.56 -6.86
N ARG A 60 -15.30 -2.54 -7.54
CA ARG A 60 -14.32 -3.45 -6.92
C ARG A 60 -12.93 -2.83 -6.74
N GLU A 61 -12.54 -1.86 -7.56
CA GLU A 61 -11.19 -1.31 -7.55
C GLU A 61 -11.03 -0.15 -6.57
N GLY A 62 -12.09 0.67 -6.39
CA GLY A 62 -12.14 1.80 -5.45
C GLY A 62 -12.69 1.43 -4.07
N SER A 63 -12.52 0.18 -3.62
CA SER A 63 -13.13 -0.30 -2.37
C SER A 63 -12.67 0.46 -1.13
N TYR A 64 -11.50 1.10 -1.17
CA TYR A 64 -10.92 1.86 -0.07
C TYR A 64 -11.02 3.38 -0.26
N HIS A 65 -11.91 3.83 -1.13
CA HIS A 65 -12.35 5.22 -1.16
C HIS A 65 -13.10 5.56 0.14
N LEU A 66 -12.76 6.67 0.81
CA LEU A 66 -13.31 6.96 2.15
C LEU A 66 -14.84 7.06 2.16
N SER A 67 -15.47 7.64 1.13
CA SER A 67 -16.94 7.67 1.05
C SER A 67 -17.54 6.26 0.94
N SER A 68 -16.87 5.37 0.22
CA SER A 68 -17.28 3.96 0.11
C SER A 68 -17.10 3.21 1.43
N ILE A 69 -16.02 3.46 2.16
CA ILE A 69 -15.78 2.90 3.50
C ILE A 69 -16.86 3.37 4.47
N THR A 70 -17.10 4.68 4.57
CA THR A 70 -18.18 5.25 5.40
C THR A 70 -19.53 4.67 5.04
N ALA A 71 -19.89 4.63 3.75
CA ALA A 71 -21.18 4.09 3.31
C ALA A 71 -21.33 2.59 3.64
N ARG A 72 -20.24 1.83 3.56
CA ARG A 72 -20.21 0.41 3.96
C ARG A 72 -20.42 0.26 5.46
N TYR A 73 -19.71 1.05 6.28
CA TYR A 73 -19.89 1.06 7.73
C TYR A 73 -21.31 1.48 8.10
N ARG A 74 -21.86 2.57 7.56
CA ARG A 74 -23.22 3.03 7.87
C ARG A 74 -24.28 1.96 7.58
N ARG A 75 -24.07 1.13 6.56
CA ARG A 75 -24.98 0.03 6.18
C ARG A 75 -24.85 -1.21 7.06
N THR A 76 -23.63 -1.58 7.41
CA THR A 76 -23.32 -2.85 8.10
C THR A 76 -23.20 -2.69 9.61
N LYS A 77 -22.87 -1.48 10.06
CA LYS A 77 -22.44 -1.13 11.41
C LYS A 77 -21.31 -2.02 11.94
N ASP A 78 -20.46 -2.53 11.03
CA ASP A 78 -19.33 -3.38 11.35
C ASP A 78 -18.06 -2.54 11.59
N ALA A 79 -17.77 -2.28 12.87
CA ALA A 79 -16.60 -1.52 13.28
C ALA A 79 -15.27 -2.24 12.98
N ARG A 80 -15.25 -3.59 12.95
CA ARG A 80 -14.05 -4.35 12.58
C ARG A 80 -13.74 -4.21 11.10
N GLN A 81 -14.77 -4.22 10.25
CA GLN A 81 -14.58 -3.96 8.82
C GLN A 81 -14.07 -2.53 8.58
N LEU A 82 -14.61 -1.53 9.30
CA LEU A 82 -14.11 -0.14 9.23
C LEU A 82 -12.63 -0.06 9.64
N LEU A 83 -12.27 -0.70 10.76
CA LEU A 83 -10.89 -0.76 11.25
C LEU A 83 -9.94 -1.40 10.21
N GLY A 84 -10.34 -2.51 9.61
CA GLY A 84 -9.58 -3.19 8.57
C GLY A 84 -9.42 -2.32 7.31
N ASP A 85 -10.47 -1.63 6.90
CA ASP A 85 -10.44 -0.73 5.74
C ASP A 85 -9.48 0.46 5.98
N LEU A 86 -9.53 1.11 7.14
CA LEU A 86 -8.64 2.21 7.52
C LEU A 86 -7.18 1.75 7.72
N THR A 87 -6.98 0.51 8.18
CA THR A 87 -5.65 -0.11 8.24
C THR A 87 -5.03 -0.24 6.85
N VAL A 88 -5.81 -0.70 5.85
CA VAL A 88 -5.32 -0.80 4.46
C VAL A 88 -4.92 0.55 3.90
N VAL A 89 -5.76 1.58 4.10
CA VAL A 89 -5.46 2.95 3.67
C VAL A 89 -4.17 3.46 4.32
N THR A 90 -4.03 3.28 5.64
CA THR A 90 -2.85 3.72 6.38
C THR A 90 -1.57 3.04 5.90
N LYS A 91 -1.62 1.72 5.68
CA LYS A 91 -0.49 0.96 5.14
C LYS A 91 -0.11 1.40 3.73
N ALA A 92 -1.09 1.72 2.88
CA ALA A 92 -0.85 2.19 1.52
C ALA A 92 -0.08 3.52 1.50
N VAL A 93 -0.51 4.49 2.32
CA VAL A 93 0.17 5.80 2.45
C VAL A 93 1.56 5.64 3.06
N ALA A 94 1.71 4.79 4.09
CA ALA A 94 3.00 4.53 4.74
C ALA A 94 4.02 3.87 3.80
N GLN A 95 3.58 2.94 2.94
CA GLN A 95 4.45 2.37 1.90
C GLN A 95 4.89 3.41 0.87
N MET A 96 4.00 4.34 0.49
CA MET A 96 4.36 5.44 -0.40
C MET A 96 5.40 6.37 0.25
N ALA A 97 5.17 6.81 1.48
CA ALA A 97 6.13 7.64 2.21
C ALA A 97 7.49 6.95 2.37
N THR A 98 7.50 5.65 2.64
CA THR A 98 8.74 4.84 2.72
C THR A 98 9.45 4.74 1.36
N ALA A 99 8.70 4.60 0.27
CA ALA A 99 9.26 4.61 -1.07
C ALA A 99 9.95 5.94 -1.40
N HIS A 100 9.33 7.06 -1.01
CA HIS A 100 9.91 8.39 -1.22
C HIS A 100 11.14 8.65 -0.35
N ASP A 101 11.12 8.22 0.91
CA ASP A 101 12.29 8.28 1.80
C ASP A 101 13.47 7.52 1.19
N TYR A 102 13.24 6.28 0.73
CA TYR A 102 14.26 5.49 0.05
C TYR A 102 14.72 6.14 -1.27
N ALA A 103 13.79 6.74 -2.03
CA ALA A 103 14.18 7.43 -3.26
C ALA A 103 15.12 8.61 -2.96
N LEU A 104 14.84 9.39 -1.92
CA LEU A 104 15.71 10.46 -1.45
C LEU A 104 17.08 9.92 -1.01
N GLU A 105 17.13 8.76 -0.35
CA GLU A 105 18.39 8.08 0.03
C GLU A 105 19.26 7.72 -1.17
N GLU A 106 18.63 7.25 -2.24
CA GLU A 106 19.28 6.93 -3.50
C GLU A 106 19.55 8.16 -4.37
N GLY A 107 19.34 9.37 -3.81
CA GLY A 107 19.59 10.62 -4.50
C GLY A 107 18.58 10.89 -5.62
N VAL A 108 17.33 10.51 -5.45
CA VAL A 108 16.26 10.74 -6.43
C VAL A 108 15.08 11.45 -5.77
N VAL A 109 14.76 12.62 -6.29
CA VAL A 109 13.56 13.37 -5.91
C VAL A 109 12.47 13.02 -6.92
N CYS A 110 11.53 12.17 -6.51
CA CYS A 110 10.40 11.75 -7.32
C CYS A 110 9.21 12.69 -7.15
N VAL A 111 9.13 13.73 -7.99
CA VAL A 111 8.12 14.79 -7.87
C VAL A 111 6.79 14.52 -8.58
N ASP A 112 6.66 13.34 -9.21
CA ASP A 112 5.45 12.92 -9.93
C ASP A 112 5.07 11.47 -9.62
N ALA A 113 5.78 10.81 -8.69
CA ALA A 113 5.58 9.40 -8.36
C ALA A 113 4.61 9.23 -7.19
N PHE A 114 3.39 9.74 -7.31
CA PHE A 114 2.36 9.68 -6.26
C PHE A 114 1.16 8.84 -6.72
N ALA A 115 0.01 9.46 -6.99
CA ALA A 115 -1.26 8.79 -7.22
C ALA A 115 -1.24 7.70 -8.31
N ASN A 116 -1.03 8.07 -9.58
CA ASN A 116 -1.10 7.14 -10.72
C ASN A 116 0.22 6.41 -10.99
N ASN A 117 1.30 6.85 -10.36
CA ASN A 117 2.66 6.45 -10.68
C ASN A 117 3.29 5.57 -9.59
N VAL A 118 2.47 5.09 -8.65
CA VAL A 118 2.82 4.14 -7.60
C VAL A 118 1.90 2.94 -7.64
N MET A 119 2.51 1.76 -7.67
CA MET A 119 1.86 0.46 -7.59
C MET A 119 2.14 -0.17 -6.22
N LEU A 120 1.11 -0.75 -5.62
CA LEU A 120 1.18 -1.43 -4.32
C LEU A 120 0.86 -2.91 -4.49
N GLU A 121 1.60 -3.77 -3.79
CA GLU A 121 1.35 -5.21 -3.72
C GLU A 121 0.21 -5.48 -2.73
N ARG A 122 -0.95 -5.96 -3.21
CA ARG A 122 -2.16 -6.16 -2.40
C ARG A 122 -1.94 -7.09 -1.21
N SER A 123 -1.10 -8.12 -1.39
CA SER A 123 -0.76 -9.09 -0.32
C SER A 123 -0.10 -8.42 0.90
N ARG A 124 0.50 -7.23 0.70
CA ARG A 124 1.18 -6.44 1.74
C ARG A 124 0.27 -5.42 2.41
N LEU A 125 -0.93 -5.22 1.88
CA LEU A 125 -1.96 -4.36 2.45
C LEU A 125 -2.95 -5.20 3.27
N CYS A 126 -2.42 -5.99 4.21
CA CYS A 126 -3.24 -6.82 5.09
C CYS A 126 -4.11 -5.92 5.99
N PRO A 127 -5.43 -6.17 6.10
CA PRO A 127 -6.33 -5.37 6.93
C PRO A 127 -6.07 -5.54 8.43
N ASP A 128 -5.29 -6.54 8.83
CA ASP A 128 -4.89 -6.75 10.22
C ASP A 128 -3.78 -5.74 10.60
N PRO A 129 -4.02 -4.80 11.54
CA PRO A 129 -3.03 -3.80 11.93
C PRO A 129 -1.81 -4.40 12.64
N SER A 130 -1.93 -5.59 13.24
CA SER A 130 -0.82 -6.27 13.92
C SER A 130 0.23 -6.81 12.94
N VAL A 131 -0.15 -7.03 11.68
CA VAL A 131 0.79 -7.46 10.63
C VAL A 131 1.65 -6.27 10.23
N PRO A 132 2.96 -6.25 10.57
CA PRO A 132 3.80 -5.10 10.32
C PRO A 132 3.97 -4.85 8.84
N LEU A 133 4.23 -3.59 8.49
CA LEU A 133 4.69 -3.25 7.16
C LEU A 133 6.04 -3.94 6.89
N PRO A 134 6.29 -4.43 5.67
CA PRO A 134 7.60 -4.97 5.33
C PRO A 134 8.68 -3.90 5.53
N GLU A 135 9.80 -4.28 6.16
CA GLU A 135 10.92 -3.37 6.50
C GLU A 135 11.58 -2.67 5.30
N ALA A 136 11.25 -3.10 4.08
CA ALA A 136 11.79 -2.52 2.86
C ALA A 136 10.67 -2.21 1.86
N CYS A 137 10.99 -1.36 0.88
CA CYS A 137 10.12 -0.92 -0.21
C CYS A 137 9.61 -2.07 -1.13
N HIS A 138 9.70 -3.34 -0.72
CA HIS A 138 9.34 -4.52 -1.50
C HIS A 138 7.87 -4.53 -1.95
N GLY A 139 6.95 -3.97 -1.15
CA GLY A 139 5.52 -3.90 -1.47
C GLY A 139 5.11 -2.72 -2.38
N VAL A 140 6.06 -1.87 -2.79
CA VAL A 140 5.76 -0.63 -3.52
C VAL A 140 6.65 -0.48 -4.74
N ARG A 141 6.07 -0.04 -5.87
CA ARG A 141 6.80 0.25 -7.11
C ARG A 141 6.44 1.62 -7.66
N MET A 142 7.44 2.48 -7.82
CA MET A 142 7.35 3.70 -8.62
C MET A 142 7.57 3.33 -10.09
N ILE A 143 6.56 3.61 -10.92
CA ILE A 143 6.52 3.13 -12.33
C ILE A 143 6.81 4.22 -13.35
N ASP A 144 6.61 5.50 -13.00
CA ASP A 144 7.00 6.63 -13.83
C ASP A 144 8.06 7.47 -13.11
N LEU A 145 9.26 7.47 -13.68
CA LEU A 145 10.41 8.25 -13.19
C LEU A 145 10.87 9.28 -14.22
N ALA A 146 10.09 9.52 -15.30
CA ALA A 146 10.47 10.45 -16.36
C ALA A 146 10.70 11.86 -15.83
N ASN A 147 9.95 12.22 -14.78
CA ASN A 147 9.95 13.53 -14.17
C ASN A 147 10.78 13.62 -12.88
N SER A 148 11.48 12.54 -12.50
CA SER A 148 12.31 12.55 -11.30
C SER A 148 13.60 13.35 -11.50
N VAL A 149 14.10 13.96 -10.43
CA VAL A 149 15.38 14.68 -10.42
C VAL A 149 16.43 13.87 -9.67
N CYS A 150 17.65 13.75 -10.19
CA CYS A 150 18.73 13.00 -9.55
C CYS A 150 19.79 13.92 -8.90
N THR A 151 20.37 13.49 -7.78
CA THR A 151 21.43 14.13 -7.00
C THR A 151 22.73 13.32 -7.04
N PRO A 152 23.91 13.96 -7.15
CA PRO A 152 24.20 15.13 -7.96
C PRO A 152 24.29 14.75 -9.46
N PRO A 153 24.26 15.71 -10.41
CA PRO A 153 24.71 15.41 -11.77
C PRO A 153 26.17 14.92 -11.70
N THR A 154 26.39 13.69 -12.14
CA THR A 154 27.60 12.83 -11.98
C THR A 154 28.94 13.41 -12.45
N ASP A 155 29.02 14.68 -12.88
CA ASP A 155 30.18 15.22 -13.60
C ASP A 155 30.94 16.35 -12.89
N THR A 156 30.58 16.75 -11.66
CA THR A 156 31.36 17.73 -10.89
C THR A 156 32.16 17.07 -9.78
N ALA A 157 33.49 17.28 -9.80
CA ALA A 157 34.42 16.76 -8.78
C ALA A 157 34.09 17.25 -7.35
N SER A 158 33.26 18.27 -7.22
CA SER A 158 32.70 18.75 -5.96
C SER A 158 31.31 19.36 -6.23
N PRO A 159 30.23 18.59 -6.11
CA PRO A 159 28.88 19.13 -6.27
C PRO A 159 28.63 20.18 -5.17
N PRO A 160 27.94 21.28 -5.47
CA PRO A 160 27.57 22.26 -4.46
C PRO A 160 26.71 21.59 -3.39
N THR A 161 26.95 21.93 -2.12
CA THR A 161 26.14 21.43 -1.01
C THR A 161 24.74 22.07 -1.07
N PRO A 162 23.65 21.29 -0.94
CA PRO A 162 22.32 21.86 -0.80
C PRO A 162 22.25 22.81 0.42
N PRO A 163 21.44 23.88 0.36
CA PRO A 163 21.17 24.70 1.53
C PRO A 163 20.55 23.87 2.67
N PRO A 164 20.77 24.24 3.95
CA PRO A 164 20.24 23.49 5.09
C PRO A 164 18.74 23.20 5.01
N LEU A 165 17.94 24.15 4.50
CA LEU A 165 16.48 24.01 4.37
C LEU A 165 16.03 22.91 3.41
N ILE A 166 16.87 22.54 2.42
CA ILE A 166 16.56 21.50 1.44
C ILE A 166 16.92 20.11 1.99
N GLY A 167 17.76 20.07 3.02
CA GLY A 167 18.38 18.86 3.55
C GLY A 167 19.54 18.36 2.69
N GLY A 168 20.28 17.38 3.20
CA GLY A 168 21.47 16.84 2.52
C GLY A 168 21.18 16.08 1.22
N ARG A 169 19.90 15.85 0.88
CA ARG A 169 19.44 15.01 -0.25
C ARG A 169 18.79 15.83 -1.37
N GLY A 170 19.14 17.12 -1.48
CA GLY A 170 18.62 18.03 -2.51
C GLY A 170 19.22 17.85 -3.90
N ALA A 171 18.42 18.12 -4.92
CA ALA A 171 18.80 18.18 -6.33
C ALA A 171 18.78 19.62 -6.84
N ARG A 172 19.84 20.03 -7.54
CA ARG A 172 19.87 21.32 -8.22
C ARG A 172 19.33 21.18 -9.64
N VAL A 173 18.21 21.82 -9.92
CA VAL A 173 17.55 21.85 -11.23
C VAL A 173 17.82 23.19 -11.93
N PRO A 174 18.30 23.20 -13.18
CA PRO A 174 18.44 24.43 -13.94
C PRO A 174 17.11 25.18 -14.10
N THR A 175 17.15 26.50 -13.98
CA THR A 175 16.01 27.40 -14.28
C THR A 175 15.80 27.58 -15.78
N GLU A 176 16.86 27.40 -16.58
CA GLU A 176 16.80 27.47 -18.04
C GLU A 176 16.26 26.17 -18.66
N LYS A 177 15.23 26.30 -19.52
CA LYS A 177 14.57 25.16 -20.19
C LYS A 177 15.54 24.34 -21.03
N ALA A 178 16.45 25.01 -21.77
CA ALA A 178 17.45 24.34 -22.60
C ALA A 178 18.42 23.50 -21.76
N ASP A 179 18.81 24.00 -20.59
CA ASP A 179 19.71 23.30 -19.67
C ASP A 179 19.00 22.13 -18.98
N ARG A 180 17.74 22.29 -18.58
CA ARG A 180 16.90 21.18 -18.10
C ARG A 180 16.82 20.04 -19.12
N GLN A 181 16.58 20.37 -20.38
CA GLN A 181 16.54 19.40 -21.47
C GLN A 181 17.91 18.73 -21.70
N ARG A 182 18.99 19.51 -21.68
CA ARG A 182 20.36 19.00 -21.81
C ARG A 182 20.72 18.03 -20.70
N LEU A 183 20.40 18.39 -19.45
CA LEU A 183 20.69 17.58 -18.25
C LEU A 183 19.64 16.51 -17.98
N ARG A 184 18.56 16.46 -18.78
CA ARG A 184 17.41 15.55 -18.61
C ARG A 184 16.77 15.63 -17.22
N GLN A 185 16.73 16.84 -16.67
CA GLN A 185 16.04 17.15 -15.42
C GLN A 185 14.81 17.97 -15.76
N ILE A 186 13.71 17.28 -16.05
CA ILE A 186 12.44 17.90 -16.42
C ILE A 186 11.44 17.55 -15.33
N PRO A 187 11.49 18.22 -14.16
CA PRO A 187 10.56 17.95 -13.09
C PRO A 187 9.21 18.53 -13.51
N THR A 188 8.40 17.76 -14.22
CA THR A 188 6.98 18.07 -14.46
C THR A 188 6.12 17.15 -13.61
N GLY A 189 4.87 17.53 -13.35
CA GLY A 189 3.96 16.66 -12.63
C GLY A 189 2.55 17.19 -12.67
N THR A 190 1.66 16.48 -12.00
CA THR A 190 0.32 16.98 -11.70
C THR A 190 0.44 18.27 -10.88
N ARG A 191 0.01 19.42 -11.44
CA ARG A 191 0.36 20.76 -10.91
C ARG A 191 -0.02 20.95 -9.45
N TRP A 192 -1.21 20.52 -9.04
CA TRP A 192 -1.66 20.66 -7.66
C TRP A 192 -0.91 19.77 -6.67
N LEU A 193 -0.33 18.65 -7.12
CA LEU A 193 0.60 17.84 -6.31
C LEU A 193 2.02 18.43 -6.28
N CYS A 194 2.38 19.32 -7.20
CA CYS A 194 3.67 19.97 -7.20
C CYS A 194 3.75 21.03 -6.10
N SER A 195 4.89 21.11 -5.43
CA SER A 195 5.13 22.18 -4.46
C SER A 195 5.29 23.55 -5.14
N PRO A 196 5.08 24.66 -4.41
CA PRO A 196 5.24 26.00 -4.96
C PRO A 196 6.59 26.21 -5.66
N GLU A 197 7.69 25.79 -5.03
CA GLU A 197 9.02 25.92 -5.62
C GLU A 197 9.22 25.05 -6.87
N HIS A 198 8.56 23.91 -6.93
CA HIS A 198 8.60 23.05 -8.11
C HIS A 198 7.82 23.70 -9.27
N LEU A 199 6.72 24.38 -8.98
CA LEU A 199 5.99 25.15 -10.00
C LEU A 199 6.80 26.33 -10.53
N LEU A 200 7.70 26.96 -9.75
CA LEU A 200 8.62 27.98 -10.27
C LEU A 200 9.51 27.45 -11.42
N LEU A 201 9.93 26.18 -11.36
CA LEU A 201 10.71 25.56 -12.43
C LEU A 201 9.91 25.39 -13.73
N ASN A 202 8.59 25.26 -13.61
CA ASN A 202 7.69 25.02 -14.73
C ASN A 202 6.96 26.28 -15.21
N GLY A 203 6.86 27.31 -14.36
CA GLY A 203 5.84 28.35 -14.43
C GLY A 203 6.21 29.65 -15.15
N GLY A 204 7.49 29.94 -15.41
CA GLY A 204 7.87 31.24 -15.97
C GLY A 204 7.33 31.57 -17.38
N ASN A 205 6.74 30.60 -18.10
CA ASN A 205 6.27 30.76 -19.48
C ASN A 205 4.85 30.21 -19.72
N GLY A 206 4.08 29.93 -18.67
CA GLY A 206 2.98 28.95 -18.73
C GLY A 206 1.55 29.46 -18.58
N LEU A 207 1.34 30.73 -18.21
CA LEU A 207 -0.02 31.27 -18.12
C LEU A 207 -0.64 31.35 -19.51
N SER A 208 -1.89 30.92 -19.61
CA SER A 208 -2.64 31.04 -20.85
C SER A 208 -2.78 32.52 -21.21
N ALA A 209 -2.71 32.86 -22.50
CA ALA A 209 -3.07 34.20 -22.95
C ALA A 209 -4.55 34.54 -22.66
N ALA A 210 -5.36 33.53 -22.34
CA ALA A 210 -6.75 33.67 -21.94
C ALA A 210 -6.93 33.84 -20.41
N THR A 211 -5.87 33.74 -19.60
CA THR A 211 -5.98 33.90 -18.15
C THR A 211 -6.28 35.36 -17.82
N PRO A 212 -7.37 35.66 -17.08
CA PRO A 212 -7.68 37.03 -16.67
C PRO A 212 -6.60 37.63 -15.76
N ASP A 213 -6.46 38.97 -15.77
CA ASP A 213 -5.51 39.68 -14.91
C ASP A 213 -5.75 39.42 -13.42
N ALA A 214 -7.02 39.24 -13.02
CA ALA A 214 -7.41 38.88 -11.66
C ALA A 214 -6.81 37.54 -11.18
N VAL A 215 -6.40 36.66 -12.10
CA VAL A 215 -5.72 35.39 -11.80
C VAL A 215 -4.22 35.49 -12.07
N SER A 216 -3.83 36.15 -13.17
CA SER A 216 -2.44 36.19 -13.60
C SER A 216 -1.55 37.07 -12.71
N GLU A 217 -2.04 38.20 -12.21
CA GLU A 217 -1.26 39.09 -11.35
C GLU A 217 -0.96 38.48 -9.97
N PRO A 218 -1.92 37.89 -9.23
CA PRO A 218 -1.61 37.21 -7.96
C PRO A 218 -0.63 36.05 -8.11
N ILE A 219 -0.67 35.33 -9.25
CA ILE A 219 0.31 34.28 -9.55
C ILE A 219 1.71 34.89 -9.70
N LYS A 220 1.84 35.97 -10.48
CA LYS A 220 3.14 36.63 -10.70
C LYS A 220 3.72 37.17 -9.39
N GLU A 221 2.91 37.84 -8.57
CA GLU A 221 3.33 38.37 -7.27
C GLU A 221 3.85 37.25 -6.36
N ALA A 222 3.07 36.17 -6.19
CA ALA A 222 3.50 35.02 -5.39
C ALA A 222 4.77 34.34 -5.94
N MET A 223 4.92 34.27 -7.26
CA MET A 223 6.14 33.75 -7.88
C MET A 223 7.36 34.64 -7.61
N GLU A 224 7.19 35.96 -7.62
CA GLU A 224 8.25 36.93 -7.32
C GLU A 224 8.66 36.87 -5.85
N ASP A 225 7.68 36.82 -4.93
CA ASP A 225 7.91 36.70 -3.50
C ASP A 225 8.63 35.40 -3.14
N LEU A 226 8.14 34.27 -3.66
CA LEU A 226 8.77 32.97 -3.45
C LEU A 226 10.17 32.92 -4.05
N SER A 227 10.39 33.53 -5.22
CA SER A 227 11.72 33.65 -5.82
C SER A 227 12.66 34.46 -4.92
N CYS A 228 12.20 35.57 -4.35
CA CYS A 228 12.99 36.38 -3.41
C CYS A 228 13.33 35.58 -2.14
N GLU A 229 12.36 34.91 -1.53
CA GLU A 229 12.56 34.08 -0.34
C GLU A 229 13.60 32.98 -0.60
N LEU A 230 13.46 32.25 -1.71
CA LEU A 230 14.38 31.16 -2.05
C LEU A 230 15.77 31.67 -2.42
N GLN A 231 15.89 32.86 -3.01
CA GLN A 231 17.19 33.51 -3.22
C GLN A 231 17.85 33.86 -1.89
N LEU A 232 17.10 34.47 -0.96
CA LEU A 232 17.60 34.81 0.38
C LEU A 232 18.03 33.57 1.17
N ALA A 233 17.30 32.47 1.00
CA ALA A 233 17.60 31.20 1.65
C ALA A 233 18.68 30.37 0.93
N GLY A 234 19.21 30.86 -0.20
CA GLY A 234 20.23 30.20 -1.02
C GLY A 234 19.71 28.99 -1.83
N ALA A 235 18.40 28.75 -1.84
CA ALA A 235 17.74 27.71 -2.61
C ALA A 235 17.65 28.04 -4.11
N VAL A 236 17.55 29.32 -4.47
CA VAL A 236 17.77 29.80 -5.85
C VAL A 236 19.19 30.35 -5.95
N VAL A 237 19.98 29.74 -6.82
CA VAL A 237 21.28 30.26 -7.25
C VAL A 237 21.21 30.61 -8.73
N ARG A 238 22.13 31.46 -9.22
CA ARG A 238 22.19 31.89 -10.63
C ARG A 238 22.12 30.72 -11.64
N GLU A 239 22.52 29.52 -11.22
CA GLU A 239 22.62 28.32 -12.05
C GLU A 239 21.45 27.32 -11.88
N GLY A 240 20.50 27.57 -10.97
CA GLY A 240 19.37 26.66 -10.75
C GLY A 240 18.66 26.81 -9.39
N LEU A 241 17.56 26.07 -9.25
CA LEU A 241 16.77 25.94 -8.03
C LEU A 241 17.04 24.58 -7.37
N TRP A 242 17.16 24.57 -6.05
CA TRP A 242 17.21 23.35 -5.28
C TRP A 242 15.81 22.78 -5.02
N VAL A 243 15.63 21.49 -5.29
CA VAL A 243 14.42 20.71 -5.01
C VAL A 243 14.84 19.50 -4.20
N GLY A 244 14.17 19.22 -3.08
CA GLY A 244 14.55 18.13 -2.19
C GLY A 244 13.37 17.56 -1.41
N GLU A 245 13.64 17.15 -0.18
CA GLU A 245 12.65 16.56 0.71
C GLU A 245 11.41 17.44 0.94
N PRO A 246 11.51 18.78 1.12
CA PRO A 246 10.32 19.63 1.31
C PRO A 246 9.30 19.57 0.17
N ALA A 247 9.76 19.35 -1.07
CA ALA A 247 8.87 19.21 -2.23
C ALA A 247 8.13 17.87 -2.20
N VAL A 248 8.80 16.80 -1.77
CA VAL A 248 8.19 15.48 -1.60
C VAL A 248 7.17 15.49 -0.46
N VAL A 249 7.49 16.17 0.64
CA VAL A 249 6.58 16.35 1.79
C VAL A 249 5.29 17.04 1.34
N TRP A 250 5.40 18.15 0.61
CA TRP A 250 4.23 18.82 0.05
C TRP A 250 3.34 17.87 -0.74
N SER A 251 3.92 17.13 -1.70
CA SER A 251 3.15 16.23 -2.55
C SER A 251 2.49 15.07 -1.78
N LEU A 252 3.16 14.51 -0.77
CA LEU A 252 2.58 13.49 0.11
C LEU A 252 1.41 14.06 0.91
N CYS A 253 1.57 15.24 1.48
CA CYS A 253 0.54 15.89 2.27
C CYS A 253 -0.66 16.32 1.42
N MET A 254 -0.43 16.77 0.19
CA MET A 254 -1.50 17.08 -0.76
C MET A 254 -2.28 15.83 -1.20
N LEU A 255 -1.59 14.70 -1.32
CA LEU A 255 -2.24 13.41 -1.58
C LEU A 255 -3.09 12.95 -0.38
N ILE A 256 -2.60 13.14 0.84
CA ILE A 256 -3.33 12.85 2.08
C ILE A 256 -4.58 13.73 2.16
N GLU A 257 -4.45 15.02 1.85
CA GLU A 257 -5.57 15.95 1.83
C GLU A 257 -6.64 15.53 0.80
N LEU A 258 -6.23 15.15 -0.42
CA LEU A 258 -7.17 14.61 -1.41
C LEU A 258 -7.84 13.31 -0.92
N LEU A 259 -7.11 12.47 -0.19
CA LEU A 259 -7.65 11.23 0.37
C LEU A 259 -8.70 11.53 1.45
N LEU A 260 -8.44 12.47 2.36
CA LEU A 260 -9.40 12.90 3.39
C LEU A 260 -10.66 13.51 2.76
N ARG A 261 -10.50 14.28 1.68
CA ARG A 261 -11.61 14.78 0.84
C ARG A 261 -12.34 13.70 0.06
N ALA A 262 -11.90 12.45 0.09
CA ALA A 262 -12.43 11.38 -0.74
C ALA A 262 -12.50 11.77 -2.23
N GLY A 263 -11.46 12.45 -2.74
CA GLY A 263 -11.38 12.86 -4.14
C GLY A 263 -12.25 14.05 -4.53
N HIS A 264 -12.99 14.68 -3.60
CA HIS A 264 -13.65 15.95 -3.85
C HIS A 264 -12.62 17.03 -4.23
N SER A 265 -13.01 17.91 -5.15
CA SER A 265 -12.13 18.97 -5.65
C SER A 265 -11.80 19.97 -4.55
N MET A 266 -10.53 20.35 -4.41
CA MET A 266 -10.14 21.50 -3.58
C MET A 266 -10.56 22.84 -4.19
N MET A 267 -10.85 22.88 -5.50
CA MET A 267 -11.19 24.11 -6.21
C MET A 267 -12.69 24.43 -6.20
N GLU A 268 -13.53 23.44 -5.87
CA GLU A 268 -14.99 23.59 -5.94
C GLU A 268 -15.45 24.69 -4.98
N GLY A 269 -16.06 25.74 -5.53
CA GLY A 269 -16.57 26.90 -4.78
C GLY A 269 -15.51 27.93 -4.38
N VAL A 270 -14.21 27.61 -4.41
CA VAL A 270 -13.16 28.53 -3.96
C VAL A 270 -12.98 29.71 -4.91
N LEU A 271 -12.98 29.46 -6.20
CA LEU A 271 -12.78 30.51 -7.20
C LEU A 271 -13.96 31.50 -7.22
N GLU A 272 -15.18 31.05 -6.95
CA GLU A 272 -16.34 31.93 -6.75
C GLU A 272 -16.12 32.90 -5.58
N LEU A 273 -15.49 32.46 -4.48
CA LEU A 273 -15.12 33.32 -3.34
C LEU A 273 -14.06 34.38 -3.71
N PHE A 274 -13.20 34.07 -4.69
CA PHE A 274 -12.29 35.05 -5.30
C PHE A 274 -12.96 35.92 -6.38
N GLY A 275 -14.28 35.75 -6.62
CA GLY A 275 -15.01 36.46 -7.67
C GLY A 275 -14.62 36.05 -9.08
N ILE A 276 -14.04 34.85 -9.24
CA ILE A 276 -13.57 34.30 -10.50
C ILE A 276 -14.58 33.26 -10.98
N ASP A 277 -15.03 33.38 -12.23
CA ASP A 277 -15.86 32.35 -12.87
C ASP A 277 -14.97 31.18 -13.33
N ASP A 278 -15.10 30.02 -12.67
CA ASP A 278 -14.39 28.76 -12.96
C ASP A 278 -14.41 28.39 -14.44
N SER A 279 -15.50 28.68 -15.14
CA SER A 279 -15.65 28.31 -16.56
C SER A 279 -14.76 29.14 -17.48
N THR A 280 -14.25 30.28 -17.01
CA THR A 280 -13.45 31.23 -17.79
C THR A 280 -11.95 31.02 -17.67
N VAL A 281 -11.51 30.31 -16.62
CA VAL A 281 -10.09 30.11 -16.33
C VAL A 281 -9.70 28.68 -16.68
N PRO A 282 -8.66 28.46 -17.50
CA PRO A 282 -8.17 27.11 -17.76
C PRO A 282 -7.82 26.39 -16.44
N LEU A 283 -8.25 25.14 -16.28
CA LEU A 283 -8.00 24.34 -15.06
C LEU A 283 -6.53 24.39 -14.60
N GLN A 284 -5.59 24.40 -15.55
CA GLN A 284 -4.15 24.46 -15.26
C GLN A 284 -3.71 25.77 -14.58
N ASP A 285 -4.37 26.88 -14.88
CA ASP A 285 -4.12 28.18 -14.28
C ASP A 285 -4.82 28.30 -12.93
N GLN A 286 -5.97 27.64 -12.76
CA GLN A 286 -6.65 27.49 -11.47
C GLN A 286 -5.79 26.70 -10.47
N GLU A 287 -5.26 25.54 -10.88
CA GLU A 287 -4.34 24.73 -10.08
C GLU A 287 -3.07 25.51 -9.70
N LEU A 288 -2.56 26.34 -10.62
CA LEU A 288 -1.39 27.18 -10.37
C LEU A 288 -1.72 28.30 -9.36
N LEU A 289 -2.87 28.96 -9.51
CA LEU A 289 -3.34 29.96 -8.55
C LEU A 289 -3.44 29.36 -7.15
N MET A 290 -4.07 28.19 -7.02
CA MET A 290 -4.24 27.49 -5.75
C MET A 290 -2.91 27.23 -5.05
N VAL A 291 -1.93 26.66 -5.76
CA VAL A 291 -0.64 26.33 -5.13
C VAL A 291 0.18 27.59 -4.82
N MET A 292 0.15 28.61 -5.70
CA MET A 292 0.90 29.86 -5.48
C MET A 292 0.31 30.71 -4.35
N GLN A 293 -1.01 30.67 -4.15
CA GLN A 293 -1.73 31.40 -3.10
C GLN A 293 -2.21 30.45 -2.00
N TRP A 294 -1.49 29.34 -1.78
CA TRP A 294 -1.96 28.26 -0.91
C TRP A 294 -2.31 28.73 0.50
N ASP A 295 -1.57 29.66 1.09
CA ASP A 295 -1.89 30.16 2.42
C ASP A 295 -3.24 30.87 2.50
N LYS A 296 -3.74 31.48 1.41
CA LYS A 296 -5.11 32.03 1.36
C LYS A 296 -6.14 30.94 1.08
N PHE A 297 -5.80 30.01 0.19
CA PHE A 297 -6.69 28.90 -0.14
C PHE A 297 -6.93 27.99 1.07
N ARG A 298 -5.87 27.68 1.82
CA ARG A 298 -5.95 26.79 2.98
C ARG A 298 -6.92 27.32 4.02
N GLU A 299 -6.96 28.63 4.27
CA GLU A 299 -7.90 29.25 5.22
C GLU A 299 -9.38 29.05 4.83
N LEU A 300 -9.67 28.82 3.54
CA LEU A 300 -11.03 28.64 3.03
C LEU A 300 -11.44 27.18 2.95
N VAL A 301 -10.48 26.26 2.88
CA VAL A 301 -10.75 24.85 2.58
C VAL A 301 -10.20 23.90 3.65
N MET A 302 -9.45 24.36 4.64
CA MET A 302 -8.81 23.51 5.62
C MET A 302 -8.82 24.21 6.98
N ASP A 303 -9.19 23.50 8.03
CA ASP A 303 -9.09 24.06 9.39
C ASP A 303 -7.63 24.09 9.89
N ASP A 304 -7.43 24.65 11.08
CA ASP A 304 -6.11 24.77 11.71
C ASP A 304 -5.46 23.41 12.02
N ASP A 305 -6.25 22.36 12.20
CA ASP A 305 -5.80 21.00 12.46
C ASP A 305 -5.51 20.21 11.18
N GLY A 306 -5.86 20.76 10.02
CA GLY A 306 -5.65 20.18 8.69
C GLY A 306 -6.80 19.34 8.17
N ARG A 307 -7.99 19.42 8.77
CA ARG A 307 -9.17 18.72 8.28
C ARG A 307 -9.75 19.46 7.07
N PRO A 308 -10.18 18.72 6.03
CA PRO A 308 -10.75 19.34 4.84
C PRO A 308 -12.15 19.91 5.11
N LEU A 309 -12.38 21.14 4.66
CA LEU A 309 -13.64 21.87 4.69
C LEU A 309 -14.20 22.07 3.29
N VAL A 310 -15.52 22.28 3.20
CA VAL A 310 -16.20 22.82 2.02
C VAL A 310 -15.78 24.27 1.90
N ALA A 311 -15.44 24.72 0.69
CA ALA A 311 -15.11 26.11 0.45
C ALA A 311 -16.27 27.02 0.91
N GLY A 312 -15.98 27.96 1.80
CA GLY A 312 -16.95 28.92 2.32
C GLY A 312 -16.27 30.10 2.99
N GLU A 313 -17.06 31.07 3.47
CA GLU A 313 -16.51 32.10 4.35
C GLU A 313 -16.33 31.53 5.77
N PRO A 314 -15.22 31.88 6.46
CA PRO A 314 -15.07 31.61 7.88
C PRO A 314 -16.29 32.12 8.65
N ASP A 315 -16.84 31.32 9.56
CA ASP A 315 -18.05 31.60 10.36
C ASP A 315 -19.41 31.44 9.64
N THR A 316 -19.43 30.91 8.41
CA THR A 316 -20.70 30.47 7.79
C THR A 316 -21.06 29.04 8.18
N PRO A 317 -22.36 28.69 8.30
CA PRO A 317 -22.79 27.31 8.53
C PRO A 317 -22.40 26.32 7.41
N ASP A 318 -21.83 26.84 6.32
CA ASP A 318 -21.33 26.09 5.16
C ASP A 318 -19.84 25.70 5.29
N HIS A 319 -19.13 26.14 6.34
CA HIS A 319 -17.80 25.64 6.74
C HIS A 319 -17.89 24.23 7.37
N GLN A 320 -18.47 23.30 6.60
CA GLN A 320 -18.66 21.93 7.04
C GLN A 320 -17.45 21.07 6.67
N PRO A 321 -17.08 20.12 7.54
CA PRO A 321 -16.09 19.13 7.19
C PRO A 321 -16.52 18.31 5.96
N VAL A 322 -15.58 18.08 5.05
CA VAL A 322 -15.80 17.31 3.81
C VAL A 322 -15.49 15.84 4.01
N CYS A 323 -14.70 15.48 5.03
CA CYS A 323 -14.28 14.09 5.17
C CYS A 323 -15.52 13.22 5.44
N PRO A 324 -15.75 12.16 4.65
CA PRO A 324 -16.90 11.29 4.87
C PRO A 324 -16.90 10.57 6.23
N LEU A 325 -15.76 10.57 6.93
CA LEU A 325 -15.62 9.99 8.25
C LEU A 325 -15.97 10.98 9.38
N ASP A 326 -16.08 12.28 9.09
CA ASP A 326 -16.46 13.26 10.10
C ASP A 326 -17.81 12.93 10.74
N GLY A 327 -17.88 13.10 12.06
CA GLY A 327 -19.03 12.75 12.89
C GLY A 327 -19.14 11.26 13.22
N LEU A 328 -18.39 10.35 12.58
CA LEU A 328 -18.41 8.94 12.98
C LEU A 328 -17.82 8.71 14.36
N GLY A 329 -16.88 9.55 14.82
CA GLY A 329 -16.31 9.44 16.16
C GLY A 329 -17.30 9.75 17.30
N GLU A 330 -18.42 10.41 16.99
CA GLU A 330 -19.53 10.61 17.93
C GLU A 330 -20.38 9.35 18.12
N GLU A 331 -20.27 8.35 17.23
CA GLU A 331 -20.96 7.07 17.39
C GLU A 331 -20.30 6.21 18.50
N ASP A 332 -21.12 5.50 19.26
CA ASP A 332 -20.64 4.61 20.33
C ASP A 332 -19.63 3.58 19.82
N GLY A 333 -18.46 3.53 20.45
CA GLY A 333 -17.39 2.59 20.10
C GLY A 333 -16.50 3.01 18.92
N LEU A 334 -16.70 4.21 18.37
CA LEU A 334 -15.89 4.78 17.28
C LEU A 334 -15.05 6.04 17.58
N PRO A 335 -14.80 6.51 18.82
CA PRO A 335 -14.02 7.75 19.02
C PRO A 335 -12.57 7.66 18.51
N TRP A 336 -12.06 6.45 18.29
CA TRP A 336 -10.77 6.21 17.64
C TRP A 336 -10.73 6.63 16.16
N VAL A 337 -11.88 6.80 15.50
CA VAL A 337 -11.97 7.31 14.13
C VAL A 337 -11.53 8.78 14.09
N ASP A 338 -11.95 9.58 15.06
CA ASP A 338 -11.51 10.99 15.17
C ASP A 338 -10.02 11.08 15.47
N ASP A 339 -9.49 10.26 16.38
CA ASP A 339 -8.04 10.19 16.63
C ASP A 339 -7.25 9.81 15.36
N TRP A 340 -7.78 8.90 14.53
CA TRP A 340 -7.16 8.53 13.26
C TRP A 340 -7.19 9.69 12.26
N LEU A 341 -8.34 10.38 12.16
CA LEU A 341 -8.50 11.56 11.32
C LEU A 341 -7.55 12.68 11.73
N ASP A 342 -7.44 12.97 13.03
CA ASP A 342 -6.54 14.00 13.56
C ASP A 342 -5.08 13.73 13.22
N ILE A 343 -4.66 12.46 13.21
CA ILE A 343 -3.29 12.09 12.80
C ILE A 343 -3.08 12.41 11.31
N PHE A 344 -4.04 12.08 10.44
CA PHE A 344 -3.93 12.34 9.00
C PHE A 344 -4.03 13.83 8.67
N ALA A 345 -4.99 14.52 9.27
CA ALA A 345 -5.18 15.97 9.16
C ALA A 345 -3.92 16.71 9.63
N GLY A 346 -3.36 16.34 10.78
CA GLY A 346 -2.14 16.94 11.30
C GLY A 346 -0.92 16.73 10.38
N ILE A 347 -0.86 15.64 9.62
CA ILE A 347 0.16 15.48 8.56
C ILE A 347 -0.05 16.51 7.45
N ALA A 348 -1.29 16.69 6.98
CA ALA A 348 -1.64 17.67 5.96
C ALA A 348 -1.31 19.10 6.43
N ALA A 349 -1.80 19.52 7.60
CA ALA A 349 -1.54 20.84 8.19
C ALA A 349 -0.04 21.16 8.26
N LYS A 350 0.77 20.21 8.73
CA LYS A 350 2.21 20.41 8.90
C LYS A 350 2.96 20.50 7.56
N GLY A 351 2.54 19.76 6.54
CA GLY A 351 3.25 19.70 5.26
C GLY A 351 2.77 20.70 4.21
N LEU A 352 1.51 21.14 4.31
CA LEU A 352 0.88 22.07 3.38
C LEU A 352 1.03 23.51 3.87
N VAL A 353 2.28 23.93 4.01
CA VAL A 353 2.68 25.32 4.28
C VAL A 353 3.59 25.81 3.17
N THR A 354 3.39 27.04 2.68
CA THR A 354 4.16 27.57 1.54
C THR A 354 5.65 27.64 1.87
N ASN A 355 5.98 28.08 3.07
CA ASN A 355 7.36 28.14 3.57
C ASN A 355 7.95 26.74 3.79
N GLN A 356 8.92 26.36 2.96
CA GLN A 356 9.57 25.05 3.01
C GLN A 356 10.27 24.74 4.33
N GLN A 357 10.78 25.74 5.05
CA GLN A 357 11.48 25.53 6.33
C GLN A 357 10.53 25.13 7.46
N GLN A 358 9.24 25.43 7.30
CA GLN A 358 8.20 25.09 8.28
C GLN A 358 7.57 23.73 8.01
N ARG A 359 7.78 23.16 6.81
CA ARG A 359 7.29 21.83 6.47
C ARG A 359 7.98 20.78 7.34
N GLY A 360 7.24 19.74 7.69
CA GLY A 360 7.82 18.54 8.32
C GLY A 360 8.80 17.80 7.39
N THR A 361 9.30 16.68 7.88
CA THR A 361 10.14 15.74 7.10
C THR A 361 9.33 14.53 6.65
N VAL A 362 9.85 13.74 5.70
CA VAL A 362 9.25 12.44 5.36
C VAL A 362 9.31 11.50 6.58
N ALA A 363 10.33 11.62 7.42
CA ALA A 363 10.43 10.90 8.68
C ALA A 363 9.28 11.26 9.66
N ASP A 364 8.90 12.54 9.74
CA ASP A 364 7.75 12.97 10.55
C ASP A 364 6.45 12.34 10.05
N ILE A 365 6.24 12.32 8.73
CA ILE A 365 5.07 11.67 8.09
C ILE A 365 5.04 10.19 8.43
N LYS A 366 6.17 9.48 8.26
CA LYS A 366 6.28 8.05 8.60
C LYS A 366 6.01 7.80 10.08
N GLY A 367 6.52 8.66 10.97
CA GLY A 367 6.26 8.59 12.40
C GLY A 367 4.79 8.76 12.74
N ALA A 368 4.10 9.71 12.11
CA ALA A 368 2.67 9.90 12.27
C ALA A 368 1.85 8.71 11.76
N LEU A 369 2.18 8.19 10.58
CA LEU A 369 1.52 7.00 10.02
C LEU A 369 1.76 5.74 10.88
N SER A 370 2.92 5.61 11.51
CA SER A 370 3.18 4.56 12.51
C SER A 370 2.25 4.71 13.71
N ARG A 371 2.09 5.92 14.26
CA ARG A 371 1.15 6.17 15.37
C ARG A 371 -0.31 5.88 15.00
N ALA A 372 -0.69 6.09 13.74
CA ALA A 372 -2.01 5.71 13.25
C ALA A 372 -2.17 4.18 13.21
N LEU A 373 -1.15 3.43 12.76
CA LEU A 373 -1.18 1.96 12.80
C LEU A 373 -1.20 1.41 14.23
N ASP A 374 -0.43 2.02 15.14
CA ASP A 374 -0.42 1.65 16.56
C ASP A 374 -1.81 1.85 17.19
N LEU A 375 -2.46 2.99 16.91
CA LEU A 375 -3.85 3.26 17.31
C LEU A 375 -4.79 2.15 16.81
N LEU A 376 -4.74 1.82 15.53
CA LEU A 376 -5.62 0.80 14.96
C LEU A 376 -5.34 -0.60 15.57
N SER A 377 -4.09 -0.89 15.90
CA SER A 377 -3.71 -2.14 16.58
C SER A 377 -4.23 -2.21 18.02
N GLU A 378 -4.19 -1.10 18.76
CA GLU A 378 -4.75 -1.04 20.11
C GLU A 378 -6.27 -1.22 20.09
N VAL A 379 -6.94 -0.60 19.13
CA VAL A 379 -8.40 -0.76 18.93
C VAL A 379 -8.76 -2.20 18.57
N GLN A 380 -8.00 -2.84 17.66
CA GLN A 380 -8.23 -4.26 17.31
C GLN A 380 -8.15 -5.14 18.56
N LYS A 381 -7.10 -4.96 19.37
CA LYS A 381 -6.91 -5.72 20.60
C LYS A 381 -8.08 -5.52 21.58
N ALA A 382 -8.52 -4.28 21.78
CA ALA A 382 -9.67 -3.99 22.65
C ALA A 382 -10.97 -4.63 22.13
N MET A 383 -11.20 -4.63 20.81
CA MET A 383 -12.34 -5.31 20.20
C MET A 383 -12.29 -6.82 20.41
N ASP A 384 -11.10 -7.44 20.33
CA ASP A 384 -10.94 -8.89 20.50
C ASP A 384 -11.08 -9.32 21.96
N GLU A 385 -10.57 -8.54 22.91
CA GLU A 385 -10.76 -8.77 24.35
C GLU A 385 -12.25 -8.70 24.73
N LEU A 386 -13.00 -7.74 24.19
CA LEU A 386 -14.44 -7.65 24.42
C LEU A 386 -15.19 -8.88 23.88
N HIS A 387 -14.84 -9.35 22.69
CA HIS A 387 -15.47 -10.54 22.10
C HIS A 387 -15.13 -11.81 22.88
N ALA A 388 -13.88 -11.91 23.38
CA ALA A 388 -13.48 -13.03 24.23
C ALA A 388 -14.22 -13.01 25.58
N GLY A 389 -14.39 -11.83 26.19
CA GLY A 389 -15.17 -11.65 27.42
C GLY A 389 -16.63 -12.04 27.26
N ALA A 390 -17.32 -11.53 26.23
CA ALA A 390 -18.70 -11.89 25.95
C ALA A 390 -18.89 -13.40 25.67
N ALA A 391 -17.93 -14.03 25.00
CA ALA A 391 -17.96 -15.48 24.78
C ALA A 391 -17.72 -16.29 26.07
N ALA A 392 -16.99 -15.75 27.04
CA ALA A 392 -16.77 -16.38 28.34
C ALA A 392 -18.04 -16.27 29.21
N GLU A 393 -18.64 -15.07 29.31
CA GLU A 393 -19.89 -14.84 30.04
C GLU A 393 -21.04 -15.71 29.49
N GLY A 394 -21.15 -15.83 28.17
CA GLY A 394 -22.16 -16.69 27.55
C GLY A 394 -21.95 -18.19 27.81
N ARG A 395 -20.71 -18.64 28.05
CA ARG A 395 -20.45 -20.03 28.47
C ARG A 395 -20.78 -20.25 29.93
N GLU A 396 -20.45 -19.30 30.80
CA GLU A 396 -20.78 -19.37 32.23
C GLU A 396 -22.30 -19.40 32.44
N ALA A 397 -23.06 -18.54 31.74
CA ALA A 397 -24.52 -18.56 31.77
C ALA A 397 -25.12 -19.88 31.25
N ALA A 398 -24.53 -20.47 30.19
CA ALA A 398 -24.99 -21.75 29.65
C ALA A 398 -24.62 -22.95 30.55
N GLU A 399 -23.54 -22.86 31.31
CA GLU A 399 -23.18 -23.86 32.33
C GLU A 399 -24.13 -23.75 33.55
N GLU A 400 -24.49 -22.53 33.98
CA GLU A 400 -25.44 -22.30 35.07
C GLU A 400 -26.86 -22.80 34.73
N GLU A 401 -27.37 -22.55 33.52
CA GLU A 401 -28.66 -23.11 33.06
C GLU A 401 -28.65 -24.64 33.03
N ARG A 402 -27.52 -25.25 32.67
CA ARG A 402 -27.39 -26.71 32.61
C ARG A 402 -27.39 -27.35 33.99
N ASP A 403 -26.74 -26.72 34.97
CA ASP A 403 -26.75 -27.16 36.35
C ASP A 403 -28.16 -27.03 36.98
N GLU A 404 -28.95 -26.02 36.58
CA GLU A 404 -30.35 -25.90 36.99
C GLU A 404 -31.26 -26.97 36.35
N GLU A 405 -31.09 -27.28 35.06
CA GLU A 405 -31.84 -28.36 34.39
C GLU A 405 -31.50 -29.76 34.95
N ASP A 406 -30.23 -30.02 35.27
CA ASP A 406 -29.80 -31.28 35.89
C ASP A 406 -30.32 -31.41 37.34
N MET A 407 -30.48 -30.30 38.07
CA MET A 407 -31.13 -30.28 39.39
C MET A 407 -32.66 -30.46 39.31
N ALA A 408 -33.32 -29.95 38.27
CA ALA A 408 -34.75 -30.11 38.05
C ALA A 408 -35.14 -31.51 37.54
N SER A 409 -34.20 -32.26 36.98
CA SER A 409 -34.40 -33.61 36.45
C SER A 409 -33.95 -34.74 37.39
N MET A 410 -33.62 -34.43 38.65
CA MET A 410 -33.49 -35.42 39.70
C MET A 410 -34.80 -36.23 39.83
N PRO A 411 -34.79 -37.55 39.52
CA PRO A 411 -36.01 -38.35 39.54
C PRO A 411 -36.53 -38.47 40.97
N GLU A 412 -37.80 -38.12 41.18
CA GLU A 412 -38.53 -38.53 42.37
C GLU A 412 -38.39 -40.04 42.53
N GLU A 413 -37.88 -40.47 43.68
CA GLU A 413 -37.74 -41.87 44.06
C GLU A 413 -39.10 -42.57 44.00
N SER A 414 -39.40 -43.18 42.85
CA SER A 414 -40.51 -44.10 42.66
C SER A 414 -40.07 -45.48 43.13
N GLU A 415 -40.56 -45.88 44.30
CA GLU A 415 -40.43 -47.21 44.85
C GLU A 415 -41.03 -48.27 43.92
N GLY A 416 -40.17 -49.19 43.47
CA GLY A 416 -40.50 -50.60 43.31
C GLY A 416 -41.11 -51.03 41.98
N HIS A 417 -40.40 -51.89 41.24
CA HIS A 417 -40.87 -53.25 40.95
C HIS A 417 -39.78 -54.08 40.27
N GLU A 418 -39.45 -55.21 40.89
CA GLU A 418 -38.75 -56.33 40.26
C GLU A 418 -39.65 -57.00 39.21
N HIS A 419 -39.17 -57.18 37.97
CA HIS A 419 -39.49 -58.40 37.22
C HIS A 419 -38.52 -58.72 36.07
N LEU A 420 -38.09 -59.99 36.06
CA LEU A 420 -37.44 -60.71 34.97
C LEU A 420 -38.23 -60.62 33.64
N GLN A 421 -37.57 -60.73 32.47
CA GLN A 421 -37.40 -61.98 31.68
C GLN A 421 -36.87 -61.77 30.23
N GLN A 422 -35.98 -62.71 29.84
CA GLN A 422 -35.86 -63.43 28.55
C GLN A 422 -35.57 -62.75 27.19
N GLN A 423 -34.39 -63.13 26.65
CA GLN A 423 -34.12 -63.81 25.36
C GLN A 423 -35.00 -63.56 24.11
N GLN A 424 -34.34 -63.20 22.99
CA GLN A 424 -34.29 -63.84 21.64
C GLN A 424 -33.90 -62.75 20.61
N SER A 425 -32.71 -62.77 19.98
CA SER A 425 -32.21 -63.58 18.85
C SER A 425 -32.76 -63.22 17.46
N GLN A 426 -31.83 -63.05 16.50
CA GLN A 426 -31.95 -62.99 15.02
C GLN A 426 -32.30 -61.59 14.46
N GLY A 427 -31.65 -61.04 13.42
CA GLY A 427 -30.67 -61.53 12.46
C GLY A 427 -30.86 -60.77 11.13
N GLY A 428 -29.79 -60.50 10.36
CA GLY A 428 -29.85 -59.90 9.01
C GLY A 428 -29.12 -58.54 8.92
N ASP A 429 -27.84 -58.38 8.56
CA ASP A 429 -27.01 -58.84 7.42
C ASP A 429 -26.78 -57.70 6.39
N GLN A 430 -25.54 -57.64 5.90
CA GLN A 430 -24.97 -56.88 4.75
C GLN A 430 -24.43 -55.44 5.01
N LEU A 431 -23.08 -55.29 5.09
CA LEU A 431 -22.12 -54.93 4.01
C LEU A 431 -22.16 -53.41 3.73
N GLU A 432 -21.11 -52.59 3.87
CA GLU A 432 -19.78 -52.60 3.24
C GLU A 432 -18.95 -51.42 3.83
N GLY A 433 -17.61 -51.48 3.79
CA GLY A 433 -16.77 -50.26 3.62
C GLY A 433 -15.95 -49.74 4.80
N HIS A 434 -14.86 -50.43 5.13
CA HIS A 434 -13.56 -49.85 5.54
C HIS A 434 -13.00 -48.98 4.38
N GLU A 435 -12.25 -47.88 4.47
CA GLU A 435 -11.20 -47.28 5.34
C GLU A 435 -11.24 -45.75 5.06
N GLY A 436 -10.77 -44.78 5.84
CA GLY A 436 -10.01 -44.70 7.08
C GLY A 436 -9.71 -43.19 7.29
N ASP A 437 -9.93 -42.69 8.51
CA ASP A 437 -9.65 -41.29 8.88
C ASP A 437 -8.75 -41.30 10.12
N GLU A 438 -7.46 -41.03 9.93
CA GLU A 438 -6.48 -40.85 10.99
C GLU A 438 -6.53 -39.40 11.49
N ARG A 439 -7.28 -39.16 12.59
CA ARG A 439 -7.07 -37.97 13.42
C ARG A 439 -6.11 -38.28 14.55
N VAL A 440 -4.90 -37.73 14.40
CA VAL A 440 -3.87 -37.65 15.44
C VAL A 440 -4.33 -36.66 16.51
N THR A 441 -4.63 -37.18 17.70
CA THR A 441 -4.80 -36.43 18.94
C THR A 441 -3.42 -36.19 19.54
N LEU A 442 -2.98 -34.93 19.66
CA LEU A 442 -1.79 -34.57 20.45
C LEU A 442 -2.20 -33.89 21.75
N GLN A 443 -1.81 -34.55 22.84
CA GLN A 443 -1.94 -34.15 24.24
C GLN A 443 -1.17 -32.86 24.53
N GLN A 444 -1.79 -31.96 25.31
CA GLN A 444 -1.10 -30.92 26.07
C GLN A 444 -0.79 -31.43 27.51
N PRO A 445 0.35 -31.05 28.11
CA PRO A 445 0.64 -31.30 29.53
C PRO A 445 0.09 -30.20 30.46
N PRO A 446 -0.02 -30.46 31.78
CA PRO A 446 -0.89 -29.72 32.68
C PRO A 446 -0.28 -28.45 33.30
N LEU A 447 -1.19 -27.60 33.76
CA LEU A 447 -1.02 -26.34 34.51
C LEU A 447 -0.26 -26.51 35.83
N SER A 448 0.52 -25.48 36.18
CA SER A 448 1.09 -25.25 37.50
C SER A 448 0.36 -24.11 38.22
N ALA A 449 0.24 -24.26 39.53
CA ALA A 449 -0.65 -23.57 40.46
C ALA A 449 -0.43 -22.05 40.65
N GLN A 450 -1.50 -21.39 41.11
CA GLN A 450 -1.59 -19.99 41.56
C GLN A 450 -0.80 -19.71 42.86
N PRO A 451 -0.73 -18.43 43.26
CA PRO A 451 -1.28 -18.09 44.57
C PRO A 451 -2.29 -16.94 44.55
N VAL A 452 -3.30 -17.14 45.40
CA VAL A 452 -4.38 -16.27 45.83
C VAL A 452 -3.85 -15.00 46.49
N ILE A 453 -4.43 -13.84 46.13
CA ILE A 453 -4.43 -12.65 46.98
C ILE A 453 -5.88 -12.13 47.05
N SER A 454 -6.44 -12.20 48.25
CA SER A 454 -7.72 -11.60 48.63
C SER A 454 -7.63 -10.08 48.70
N SER A 455 -8.68 -9.38 48.25
CA SER A 455 -9.03 -8.07 48.79
C SER A 455 -10.55 -7.89 48.86
N GLU A 456 -10.93 -7.24 49.95
CA GLU A 456 -12.24 -7.11 50.55
C GLU A 456 -13.29 -6.39 49.70
N VAL A 457 -14.53 -6.82 49.90
CA VAL A 457 -15.77 -6.18 49.50
C VAL A 457 -16.02 -4.98 50.43
N VAL A 458 -16.35 -3.82 49.86
CA VAL A 458 -17.07 -2.76 50.58
C VAL A 458 -18.41 -2.57 49.89
N GLU A 459 -19.46 -3.03 50.57
CA GLU A 459 -20.86 -2.75 50.30
C GLU A 459 -21.15 -1.25 50.50
N VAL A 460 -21.80 -0.62 49.53
CA VAL A 460 -22.62 0.57 49.78
C VAL A 460 -23.99 0.35 49.16
N VAL A 461 -24.95 0.15 50.07
CA VAL A 461 -26.39 0.10 49.86
C VAL A 461 -26.91 1.48 49.49
N VAL A 462 -27.68 1.59 48.39
CA VAL A 462 -28.73 2.62 48.26
C VAL A 462 -29.94 1.98 47.56
N GLU A 463 -31.01 1.82 48.34
CA GLU A 463 -32.37 1.49 47.88
C GLU A 463 -33.05 2.72 47.26
N ALA A 464 -33.90 2.50 46.25
CA ALA A 464 -35.17 3.22 46.06
C ALA A 464 -36.06 2.53 45.00
N GLU A 465 -37.03 1.76 45.49
CA GLU A 465 -38.47 1.61 45.13
C GLU A 465 -38.99 2.15 43.77
N ASP A 466 -39.57 1.27 42.92
CA ASP A 466 -41.02 0.98 42.67
C ASP A 466 -41.76 2.10 41.88
N GLU A 467 -42.61 1.89 40.85
CA GLU A 467 -43.54 0.81 40.46
C GLU A 467 -44.02 1.03 38.97
N PRO A 468 -44.87 0.16 38.37
CA PRO A 468 -44.86 -0.18 36.93
C PRO A 468 -46.06 0.33 36.10
N LYS A 469 -46.03 0.06 34.78
CA LYS A 469 -47.25 -0.12 33.95
C LYS A 469 -46.98 -0.87 32.63
N GLU A 470 -47.66 -1.99 32.47
CA GLU A 470 -47.82 -2.83 31.26
C GLU A 470 -49.31 -2.84 30.81
N PRO A 471 -49.73 -3.52 29.71
CA PRO A 471 -49.18 -3.59 28.35
C PRO A 471 -50.29 -3.56 27.27
N HIS A 472 -49.94 -3.68 25.97
CA HIS A 472 -50.75 -4.38 24.94
C HIS A 472 -49.92 -4.65 23.64
N PRO A 473 -50.31 -5.62 22.78
CA PRO A 473 -49.36 -6.58 22.21
C PRO A 473 -49.22 -6.58 20.67
N ALA A 474 -48.25 -7.38 20.22
CA ALA A 474 -48.16 -8.18 18.98
C ALA A 474 -47.06 -7.77 17.98
N ALA A 475 -46.01 -8.61 17.87
CA ALA A 475 -45.68 -9.42 16.69
C ALA A 475 -44.24 -9.97 16.81
N THR A 476 -44.11 -11.28 16.73
CA THR A 476 -42.88 -12.06 16.87
C THR A 476 -41.99 -11.99 15.62
N HIS A 477 -40.82 -11.39 15.75
CA HIS A 477 -39.63 -11.72 14.97
C HIS A 477 -38.43 -11.78 15.93
N THR A 478 -37.82 -12.95 16.04
CA THR A 478 -36.67 -13.25 16.89
C THR A 478 -35.42 -12.53 16.38
N HIS A 479 -35.17 -11.34 16.94
CA HIS A 479 -33.86 -10.69 16.99
C HIS A 479 -33.24 -10.90 18.37
N PRO A 480 -31.90 -10.91 18.50
CA PRO A 480 -31.23 -11.01 19.79
C PRO A 480 -31.70 -9.88 20.74
N SER A 481 -31.81 -10.22 22.02
CA SER A 481 -32.43 -9.39 23.05
C SER A 481 -31.76 -7.99 23.14
N PRO A 482 -32.54 -6.89 23.18
CA PRO A 482 -32.01 -5.54 23.38
C PRO A 482 -31.14 -5.39 24.65
N HIS A 483 -31.31 -6.27 25.62
CA HIS A 483 -30.57 -6.26 26.89
C HIS A 483 -29.09 -6.67 26.74
N GLU A 484 -28.76 -7.59 25.83
CA GLU A 484 -27.38 -8.04 25.61
C GLU A 484 -26.56 -6.99 24.86
N ALA A 485 -27.16 -6.37 23.84
CA ALA A 485 -26.55 -5.27 23.11
C ALA A 485 -26.30 -4.05 24.02
N THR A 486 -27.18 -3.78 24.99
CA THR A 486 -27.04 -2.67 25.94
C THR A 486 -26.00 -2.95 27.02
N ARG A 487 -25.83 -4.20 27.46
CA ARG A 487 -24.78 -4.61 28.41
C ARG A 487 -23.38 -4.55 27.79
N ALA A 488 -23.20 -5.08 26.58
CA ALA A 488 -21.94 -4.94 25.85
C ALA A 488 -21.57 -3.45 25.61
N ARG A 489 -22.59 -2.60 25.41
CA ARG A 489 -22.46 -1.13 25.26
C ARG A 489 -21.94 -0.43 26.51
N ALA A 490 -22.36 -0.87 27.69
CA ALA A 490 -21.96 -0.27 28.97
C ALA A 490 -20.49 -0.54 29.32
N VAL A 491 -19.92 -1.65 28.83
CA VAL A 491 -18.54 -2.08 29.11
C VAL A 491 -17.51 -1.42 28.18
N LEU A 492 -17.88 -1.11 26.93
CA LEU A 492 -16.98 -0.52 25.92
C LEU A 492 -16.52 0.91 26.26
N LEU A 493 -17.43 1.74 26.78
CA LEU A 493 -17.23 3.18 26.90
C LEU A 493 -16.12 3.60 27.90
N PRO A 494 -16.02 2.99 29.10
CA PRO A 494 -14.99 3.36 30.07
C PRO A 494 -13.57 2.99 29.62
N HIS A 495 -13.39 1.83 28.99
CA HIS A 495 -12.07 1.34 28.58
C HIS A 495 -11.48 2.18 27.44
N ILE A 496 -12.31 2.52 26.46
CA ILE A 496 -11.92 3.39 25.34
C ILE A 496 -11.63 4.81 25.85
N LYS A 497 -12.49 5.39 26.70
CA LYS A 497 -12.24 6.70 27.31
C LYS A 497 -10.96 6.74 28.15
N ALA A 498 -10.65 5.67 28.88
CA ALA A 498 -9.41 5.55 29.64
C ALA A 498 -8.17 5.48 28.73
N LEU A 499 -8.27 4.77 27.59
CA LEU A 499 -7.21 4.74 26.56
C LEU A 499 -6.94 6.14 26.01
N HIS A 500 -7.99 6.89 25.63
CA HIS A 500 -7.85 8.27 25.14
C HIS A 500 -7.24 9.22 26.19
N ALA A 501 -7.65 9.10 27.46
CA ALA A 501 -7.12 9.93 28.54
C ALA A 501 -5.63 9.64 28.81
N ALA A 502 -5.23 8.36 28.78
CA ALA A 502 -3.84 7.95 28.94
C ALA A 502 -2.95 8.41 27.78
N ARG A 503 -3.50 8.49 26.56
CA ARG A 503 -2.77 8.93 25.36
C ARG A 503 -2.52 10.44 25.35
N ARG A 504 -3.52 11.26 25.66
CA ARG A 504 -3.34 12.73 25.82
C ARG A 504 -2.29 13.08 26.88
N ALA A 505 -2.11 12.23 27.90
CA ALA A 505 -1.07 12.41 28.90
C ALA A 505 0.34 12.00 28.42
N ARG A 506 0.45 11.10 27.43
CA ARG A 506 1.73 10.66 26.83
C ARG A 506 2.27 11.60 25.76
N ASP A 507 1.40 12.33 25.07
CA ASP A 507 1.81 13.29 24.03
C ASP A 507 2.34 14.63 24.59
N ALA A 508 2.47 14.74 25.93
CA ALA A 508 3.23 15.81 26.55
C ALA A 508 4.72 15.72 26.15
N PRO A 509 5.39 16.83 25.80
CA PRO A 509 6.72 16.82 25.22
C PRO A 509 7.74 16.14 26.15
N MET A 510 8.27 14.98 25.71
CA MET A 510 9.32 14.27 26.44
C MET A 510 10.66 15.03 26.36
N PRO A 511 11.45 15.04 27.45
CA PRO A 511 12.82 15.56 27.42
C PRO A 511 13.74 14.65 26.57
N PRO A 512 14.80 15.22 25.95
CA PRO A 512 15.64 14.51 24.99
C PRO A 512 16.42 13.36 25.64
N GLN A 513 16.33 12.17 25.04
CA GLN A 513 17.07 10.97 25.46
C GLN A 513 18.50 10.93 24.88
N SER A 514 19.41 10.32 25.64
CA SER A 514 20.83 10.16 25.33
C SER A 514 21.10 9.05 24.30
N PRO A 515 22.23 9.09 23.56
CA PRO A 515 22.51 8.16 22.47
C PRO A 515 22.93 6.75 22.95
N PRO A 516 22.69 5.70 22.13
CA PRO A 516 22.98 4.32 22.49
C PRO A 516 24.46 3.93 22.27
N PRO A 517 24.97 2.89 22.98
CA PRO A 517 26.34 2.40 22.82
C PRO A 517 26.52 1.43 21.64
N ALA A 518 27.74 1.38 21.12
CA ALA A 518 28.13 0.61 19.93
C ALA A 518 28.23 -0.91 20.16
N ALA A 519 27.88 -1.70 19.13
CA ALA A 519 27.92 -3.16 19.13
C ALA A 519 29.29 -3.72 18.66
N PRO A 520 29.71 -4.92 19.14
CA PRO A 520 30.95 -5.56 18.74
C PRO A 520 30.77 -6.51 17.54
N SER A 521 31.80 -6.57 16.71
CA SER A 521 31.93 -7.43 15.53
C SER A 521 32.74 -8.70 15.83
N GLY A 522 32.27 -9.85 15.32
CA GLY A 522 32.99 -11.12 15.37
C GLY A 522 32.57 -12.05 14.22
N HIS A 523 33.51 -12.35 13.33
CA HIS A 523 33.40 -13.33 12.25
C HIS A 523 34.01 -14.66 12.67
N ASP A 524 33.38 -15.79 12.30
CA ASP A 524 34.04 -17.08 12.23
C ASP A 524 33.53 -17.91 11.03
N HIS A 525 34.47 -18.49 10.27
CA HIS A 525 34.22 -19.27 9.05
C HIS A 525 34.49 -20.77 9.29
N HIS A 526 33.49 -21.63 9.05
CA HIS A 526 33.66 -23.08 9.00
C HIS A 526 33.75 -23.61 7.55
N ARG A 527 34.63 -24.59 7.33
CA ARG A 527 34.89 -25.31 6.05
C ARG A 527 34.02 -26.56 5.92
N GLU A 528 33.55 -26.87 4.70
CA GLU A 528 32.85 -28.11 4.33
C GLU A 528 33.76 -29.14 3.61
N PRO A 529 33.38 -30.45 3.60
CA PRO A 529 34.15 -31.55 3.00
C PRO A 529 33.72 -31.90 1.54
N PRO A 530 34.52 -32.71 0.79
CA PRO A 530 34.41 -32.83 -0.66
C PRO A 530 33.40 -33.89 -1.18
N PRO A 531 32.95 -33.80 -2.45
CA PRO A 531 31.90 -34.65 -3.02
C PRO A 531 32.40 -35.91 -3.78
N PRO A 532 31.50 -36.90 -4.04
CA PRO A 532 31.81 -38.19 -4.69
C PRO A 532 31.81 -38.16 -6.24
N PRO A 533 32.30 -39.22 -6.93
CA PRO A 533 32.58 -39.20 -8.38
C PRO A 533 31.35 -39.48 -9.29
N PRO A 534 31.40 -39.06 -10.58
CA PRO A 534 30.21 -38.97 -11.47
C PRO A 534 29.90 -40.22 -12.33
N PRO A 535 28.66 -40.36 -12.86
CA PRO A 535 28.23 -41.44 -13.75
C PRO A 535 28.38 -41.11 -15.27
N ARG A 536 28.37 -42.16 -16.11
CA ARG A 536 28.72 -42.16 -17.55
C ARG A 536 27.64 -41.56 -18.49
N ARG A 537 28.08 -40.87 -19.56
CA ARG A 537 27.29 -40.14 -20.58
C ARG A 537 26.47 -41.05 -21.51
N HIS A 538 25.22 -40.66 -21.83
CA HIS A 538 24.40 -41.23 -22.90
C HIS A 538 24.59 -40.49 -24.24
N GLN A 539 24.70 -41.23 -25.35
CA GLN A 539 24.80 -40.67 -26.71
C GLN A 539 23.44 -40.09 -27.18
N CYS A 540 23.43 -38.81 -27.57
CA CYS A 540 22.25 -38.11 -28.07
C CYS A 540 22.17 -38.22 -29.62
N SER A 541 21.01 -38.57 -30.16
CA SER A 541 20.75 -38.69 -31.60
C SER A 541 20.65 -37.32 -32.26
N ILE A 542 21.31 -37.12 -33.40
CA ILE A 542 21.39 -35.83 -34.12
C ILE A 542 20.04 -35.48 -34.77
N PRO A 543 19.43 -34.31 -34.49
CA PRO A 543 18.22 -33.85 -35.17
C PRO A 543 18.46 -33.56 -36.66
N VAL A 544 17.47 -33.85 -37.51
CA VAL A 544 17.53 -33.60 -38.97
C VAL A 544 16.41 -32.67 -39.43
N MET A 545 16.67 -31.83 -40.42
CA MET A 545 15.67 -30.93 -41.02
C MET A 545 14.53 -31.73 -41.65
N ASN A 546 13.29 -31.31 -41.38
CA ASN A 546 12.10 -31.93 -41.93
C ASN A 546 12.09 -31.78 -43.45
N GLY A 547 12.09 -32.91 -44.18
CA GLY A 547 12.00 -32.94 -45.64
C GLY A 547 13.34 -32.96 -46.41
N THR A 548 14.48 -32.69 -45.77
CA THR A 548 15.78 -32.63 -46.47
C THR A 548 16.86 -33.60 -45.97
N ASN A 549 16.58 -34.41 -44.94
CA ASN A 549 17.53 -35.31 -44.25
C ASN A 549 18.86 -34.65 -43.80
N MET A 550 18.94 -33.32 -43.86
CA MET A 550 20.13 -32.54 -43.54
C MET A 550 20.23 -32.38 -42.01
N PRO A 551 21.40 -32.61 -41.37
CA PRO A 551 21.56 -32.39 -39.95
C PRO A 551 21.24 -30.94 -39.56
N ALA A 552 20.39 -30.74 -38.55
CA ALA A 552 19.88 -29.41 -38.20
C ALA A 552 20.96 -28.42 -37.73
N HIS A 553 22.09 -28.91 -37.22
CA HIS A 553 23.23 -28.10 -36.80
C HIS A 553 24.02 -27.53 -38.00
N GLN A 554 23.84 -28.07 -39.21
CA GLN A 554 24.49 -27.57 -40.43
C GLN A 554 23.70 -26.43 -41.09
N VAL A 555 22.44 -26.23 -40.70
CA VAL A 555 21.64 -25.10 -41.18
C VAL A 555 21.87 -23.91 -40.24
N PRO A 556 22.18 -22.70 -40.73
CA PRO A 556 22.30 -21.53 -39.86
C PRO A 556 20.94 -21.08 -39.28
N TYR A 557 20.97 -20.37 -38.16
CA TYR A 557 19.77 -19.68 -37.64
C TYR A 557 19.57 -18.36 -38.38
N TYR A 558 18.34 -18.10 -38.83
CA TYR A 558 17.96 -16.83 -39.44
C TYR A 558 17.02 -16.06 -38.50
N PRO A 559 17.13 -14.73 -38.36
CA PRO A 559 16.20 -13.94 -37.55
C PRO A 559 14.75 -14.26 -37.90
N THR A 560 13.86 -14.36 -36.90
CA THR A 560 12.41 -14.63 -37.02
C THR A 560 11.96 -16.00 -37.56
N PHE A 561 12.83 -16.81 -38.18
CA PHE A 561 12.47 -18.14 -38.71
C PHE A 561 12.87 -19.31 -37.80
N ALA A 562 11.92 -20.18 -37.42
CA ALA A 562 12.25 -21.43 -36.73
C ALA A 562 12.81 -22.46 -37.71
N LYS A 563 13.77 -23.27 -37.27
CA LYS A 563 14.11 -24.52 -37.97
C LYS A 563 13.03 -25.55 -37.67
N VAL A 564 12.57 -26.26 -38.69
CA VAL A 564 11.64 -27.38 -38.52
C VAL A 564 12.41 -28.69 -38.63
N VAL A 565 12.50 -29.43 -37.53
CA VAL A 565 13.34 -30.63 -37.42
C VAL A 565 12.50 -31.86 -37.04
N ARG A 566 12.98 -33.04 -37.45
CA ARG A 566 12.54 -34.34 -36.95
C ARG A 566 13.62 -34.90 -36.03
N VAL A 567 13.16 -35.51 -34.95
CA VAL A 567 14.00 -36.21 -33.96
C VAL A 567 13.53 -37.64 -33.86
N SER A 568 14.48 -38.58 -33.74
CA SER A 568 14.18 -40.01 -33.60
C SER A 568 13.76 -40.39 -32.18
N LYS A 569 14.03 -39.53 -31.19
CA LYS A 569 13.63 -39.70 -29.79
C LYS A 569 12.68 -38.58 -29.36
N PRO A 570 11.72 -38.85 -28.46
CA PRO A 570 10.90 -37.81 -27.87
C PRO A 570 11.77 -36.76 -27.16
N VAL A 571 11.47 -35.49 -27.41
CA VAL A 571 12.08 -34.34 -26.72
C VAL A 571 10.96 -33.64 -25.95
N SER A 572 11.24 -33.04 -24.80
CA SER A 572 10.26 -32.20 -24.11
C SER A 572 10.33 -30.75 -24.61
N ARG A 573 9.20 -30.04 -24.56
CA ARG A 573 9.16 -28.61 -24.88
C ARG A 573 9.97 -27.84 -23.84
N GLY A 574 10.85 -26.94 -24.28
CA GLY A 574 11.68 -26.18 -23.34
C GLY A 574 13.00 -25.70 -23.94
N TRP A 575 13.85 -25.14 -23.07
CA TRP A 575 15.23 -24.79 -23.41
C TRP A 575 16.15 -26.00 -23.32
N TRP A 576 16.97 -26.19 -24.35
CA TRP A 576 17.93 -27.27 -24.47
C TRP A 576 19.28 -26.72 -24.91
N HIS A 577 20.37 -27.26 -24.38
CA HIS A 577 21.70 -26.94 -24.89
C HIS A 577 22.03 -27.84 -26.08
N ASN A 578 22.33 -27.25 -27.24
CA ASN A 578 22.79 -28.00 -28.40
C ASN A 578 24.32 -28.15 -28.35
N PRO A 579 24.85 -29.37 -28.14
CA PRO A 579 26.28 -29.59 -28.02
C PRO A 579 27.05 -29.40 -29.33
N PHE A 580 26.37 -29.39 -30.49
CA PHE A 580 27.02 -29.23 -31.80
C PHE A 580 27.23 -27.76 -32.17
N THR A 581 26.32 -26.89 -31.75
CA THR A 581 26.39 -25.44 -32.02
C THR A 581 26.90 -24.64 -30.81
N GLY A 582 26.85 -25.22 -29.61
CA GLY A 582 27.13 -24.51 -28.36
C GLY A 582 26.03 -23.51 -27.97
N GLU A 583 24.87 -23.55 -28.64
CA GLU A 583 23.79 -22.61 -28.42
C GLU A 583 22.68 -23.20 -27.54
N ALA A 584 22.07 -22.35 -26.72
CA ALA A 584 20.79 -22.67 -26.08
C ALA A 584 19.67 -22.53 -27.12
N GLU A 585 18.86 -23.57 -27.25
CA GLU A 585 17.78 -23.66 -28.23
C GLU A 585 16.45 -23.85 -27.51
N TRP A 586 15.43 -23.11 -27.93
CA TRP A 586 14.06 -23.34 -27.52
C TRP A 586 13.38 -24.31 -28.49
N TRP A 587 12.84 -25.38 -27.93
CA TRP A 587 12.15 -26.44 -28.65
C TRP A 587 10.65 -26.35 -28.42
N TRP A 588 9.89 -26.23 -29.50
CA TRP A 588 8.43 -26.20 -29.51
C TRP A 588 7.86 -27.28 -30.43
N ARG A 589 6.83 -28.00 -29.98
CA ARG A 589 6.20 -29.04 -30.80
C ARG A 589 5.23 -28.44 -31.81
N SER A 590 5.47 -28.70 -33.09
CA SER A 590 4.59 -28.38 -34.21
C SER A 590 3.94 -29.65 -34.76
N THR A 591 2.97 -29.56 -35.66
CA THR A 591 2.22 -30.73 -36.17
C THR A 591 3.15 -31.70 -36.92
N GLY A 592 3.58 -32.77 -36.22
CA GLY A 592 4.46 -33.81 -36.77
C GLY A 592 5.96 -33.48 -36.82
N ALA A 593 6.39 -32.34 -36.26
CA ALA A 593 7.78 -31.90 -36.24
C ALA A 593 8.09 -31.00 -35.03
N TRP A 594 9.34 -30.61 -34.86
CA TRP A 594 9.79 -29.67 -33.83
C TRP A 594 10.26 -28.37 -34.46
N GLU A 595 9.80 -27.25 -33.92
CA GLU A 595 10.33 -25.93 -34.20
C GLU A 595 11.43 -25.60 -33.20
N VAL A 596 12.60 -25.27 -33.73
CA VAL A 596 13.81 -24.99 -32.94
C VAL A 596 14.29 -23.58 -33.25
N ARG A 597 14.44 -22.78 -32.19
CA ARG A 597 14.93 -21.39 -32.27
C ARG A 597 16.12 -21.22 -31.34
N SER A 598 17.17 -20.54 -31.80
CA SER A 598 18.32 -20.26 -30.95
C SER A 598 18.07 -19.07 -30.03
N ALA A 599 18.60 -19.10 -28.81
CA ALA A 599 18.63 -17.97 -27.90
C ALA A 599 19.36 -16.77 -28.50
N SER A 600 20.32 -16.99 -29.41
CA SER A 600 21.09 -15.93 -30.06
C SER A 600 20.40 -15.34 -31.30
N GLN A 601 19.35 -16.00 -31.78
CA GLN A 601 18.76 -15.80 -33.11
C GLN A 601 18.24 -14.39 -33.36
N ASP A 602 17.58 -13.79 -32.37
CA ASP A 602 17.14 -12.41 -32.41
C ASP A 602 16.94 -11.84 -30.99
N VAL A 603 16.66 -10.53 -30.91
CA VAL A 603 16.49 -9.82 -29.63
C VAL A 603 15.32 -10.40 -28.82
N GLY A 604 14.24 -10.84 -29.48
CA GLY A 604 13.10 -11.45 -28.83
C GLY A 604 13.45 -12.79 -28.19
N MET A 605 14.18 -13.65 -28.91
CA MET A 605 14.66 -14.93 -28.39
C MET A 605 15.68 -14.77 -27.27
N LYS A 606 16.57 -13.76 -27.36
CA LYS A 606 17.51 -13.42 -26.28
C LYS A 606 16.77 -13.00 -25.01
N ALA A 607 15.78 -12.10 -25.14
CA ALA A 607 14.96 -11.67 -24.02
C ALA A 607 14.19 -12.85 -23.41
N TRP A 608 13.63 -13.72 -24.24
CA TRP A 608 12.86 -14.87 -23.77
C TRP A 608 13.73 -15.93 -23.08
N ALA A 609 14.97 -16.14 -23.54
CA ALA A 609 15.94 -17.00 -22.88
C ALA A 609 16.30 -16.48 -21.48
N LEU A 610 16.60 -15.18 -21.37
CA LEU A 610 16.92 -14.52 -20.10
C LEU A 610 15.74 -14.59 -19.11
N LEU A 611 14.52 -14.31 -19.59
CA LEU A 611 13.31 -14.40 -18.78
C LEU A 611 13.04 -15.83 -18.31
N SER A 612 13.22 -16.83 -19.18
CA SER A 612 13.01 -18.24 -18.81
C SER A 612 14.04 -18.72 -17.79
N ALA A 613 15.29 -18.28 -17.90
CA ALA A 613 16.34 -18.57 -16.93
C ALA A 613 16.03 -17.96 -15.55
N ALA A 614 15.53 -16.73 -15.50
CA ALA A 614 15.16 -16.06 -14.25
C ALA A 614 14.02 -16.76 -13.50
N VAL A 615 13.14 -17.49 -14.21
CA VAL A 615 11.99 -18.22 -13.62
C VAL A 615 12.33 -19.70 -13.38
N GLY A 616 13.62 -20.08 -13.39
CA GLY A 616 14.06 -21.46 -13.14
C GLY A 616 13.71 -22.46 -14.26
N ARG A 617 13.39 -21.97 -15.46
CA ARG A 617 13.08 -22.78 -16.66
C ARG A 617 14.17 -22.69 -17.74
N GLY A 618 15.37 -22.23 -17.35
CA GLY A 618 16.51 -22.10 -18.24
C GLY A 618 17.06 -23.45 -18.72
N PRO A 619 17.90 -23.46 -19.78
CA PRO A 619 18.55 -24.68 -20.23
C PRO A 619 19.39 -25.26 -19.07
N PRO A 620 19.38 -26.59 -18.86
CA PRO A 620 20.27 -27.21 -17.88
C PRO A 620 21.72 -26.83 -18.23
N ALA A 621 22.48 -26.40 -17.22
CA ALA A 621 23.87 -26.04 -17.41
C ALA A 621 24.60 -27.21 -18.10
N PRO A 622 25.41 -26.94 -19.15
CA PRO A 622 26.23 -27.99 -19.71
C PRO A 622 27.07 -28.58 -18.56
N PRO A 623 27.13 -29.91 -18.39
CA PRO A 623 27.98 -30.49 -17.36
C PRO A 623 29.41 -29.99 -17.59
N PRO A 624 30.15 -29.63 -16.53
CA PRO A 624 31.48 -29.07 -16.68
C PRO A 624 32.34 -30.00 -17.55
N SER A 625 32.97 -29.42 -18.57
CA SER A 625 33.93 -30.11 -19.41
C SER A 625 35.15 -30.48 -18.56
N GLN A 626 35.28 -31.77 -18.20
CA GLN A 626 36.54 -32.41 -17.83
C GLN A 626 36.93 -33.38 -18.93
#